data_AF-A0A7C4PKZ6-F1
#
_entry.id   AF-A0A7C4PKZ6-F1
#
_cell.length_a   1.000
_cell.length_b   1.000
_cell.length_c   1.000
_cell.angle_alpha   90.00
_cell.angle_beta   90.00
_cell.angle_gamma   90.00
#
_symmetry.space_group_name_H-M   'P 1'
#
loop_
_entity.id
_entity.type
_entity.pdbx_description
1 polymer ?
#
loop_
_entity_poly.entity_id
_entity_poly.type
_entity_poly.pdbx_seq_one_letter_code
_entity_poly.pdbx_strand_id
1 'polypeptide(L)'
;LGLFSLPFLDRYERWQRLNAPAGEPPVKLGRTVDDTVEVFDRPSFSATLLQVYWKDLVFEIDEVTYGDEKPRHNRVWYHIKGEGYAHSGKIQPVELRLNPVVRSVPEYGRLAEVTVPYTDTLRDFHNPQKLAYRLYYSTVHWVMDVAQDGDGNTWYRLWDDKFKAHYYARGEHLRMLEPEDVAPLSPTVPPEGRRIEVWLRDQIVIAYENDEPALITRASTGGRFIDGDYTTPRGVFITNRKRPSRHMASEDLAAPNSYDLPGVPWVCYITGGGISFHGTYWHNDFGKPRSHGCINLTPQAAHWLYRWSLPSVPFDQNTWIDEYGTQVRVI
;
A
#
# COMPACT_ATOMS: atom_id res chain seq x y z
N LEU A 1 -34.27 -2.40 -33.28
CA LEU A 1 -33.48 -1.20 -32.95
C LEU A 1 -33.41 -1.11 -31.44
N GLY A 2 -32.32 -1.65 -30.88
CA GLY A 2 -32.22 -2.10 -29.50
C GLY A 2 -32.06 -0.96 -28.50
N LEU A 3 -32.95 -0.97 -27.50
CA LEU A 3 -32.76 -0.38 -26.19
C LEU A 3 -31.76 -1.25 -25.42
N PHE A 4 -30.53 -0.75 -25.23
CA PHE A 4 -29.63 -1.22 -24.18
C PHE A 4 -29.30 -0.03 -23.29
N SER A 5 -30.08 0.12 -22.23
CA SER A 5 -29.83 1.02 -21.11
C SER A 5 -29.93 0.19 -19.83
N LEU A 6 -28.79 -0.27 -19.32
CA LEU A 6 -28.59 -0.84 -17.98
C LEU A 6 -27.09 -0.66 -17.61
N PRO A 7 -26.73 -0.50 -16.33
CA PRO A 7 -26.62 0.80 -15.67
C PRO A 7 -25.19 1.09 -15.22
N PHE A 8 -24.70 2.31 -15.51
CA PHE A 8 -23.56 2.85 -14.77
C PHE A 8 -24.04 3.15 -13.35
N LEU A 9 -23.36 2.65 -12.33
CA LEU A 9 -23.49 3.20 -10.97
C LEU A 9 -23.44 4.73 -11.06
N ASP A 10 -24.52 5.40 -10.65
CA ASP A 10 -24.52 6.86 -10.63
C ASP A 10 -23.39 7.34 -9.70
N ARG A 11 -22.87 8.53 -9.97
CA ARG A 11 -21.82 9.17 -9.18
C ARG A 11 -22.14 9.16 -7.68
N TYR A 12 -23.43 9.23 -7.32
CA TYR A 12 -23.90 9.14 -5.95
C TYR A 12 -23.68 7.77 -5.31
N GLU A 13 -24.03 6.66 -5.98
CA GLU A 13 -23.83 5.30 -5.47
C GLU A 13 -22.35 4.93 -5.38
N ARG A 14 -21.53 5.38 -6.35
CA ARG A 14 -20.06 5.29 -6.27
C ARG A 14 -19.52 6.02 -5.05
N TRP A 15 -20.01 7.22 -4.77
CA TRP A 15 -19.59 8.01 -3.63
C TRP A 15 -20.01 7.37 -2.30
N GLN A 16 -21.21 6.78 -2.19
CA GLN A 16 -21.64 6.09 -0.97
C GLN A 16 -20.76 4.87 -0.66
N ARG A 17 -20.47 4.00 -1.64
CA ARG A 17 -19.62 2.83 -1.44
C ARG A 17 -18.15 3.19 -1.11
N LEU A 18 -17.66 4.33 -1.58
CA LEU A 18 -16.30 4.83 -1.27
C LEU A 18 -16.16 5.46 0.12
N ASN A 19 -17.26 5.88 0.76
CA ASN A 19 -17.24 6.55 2.06
C ASN A 19 -17.89 5.74 3.19
N ALA A 20 -18.41 4.55 2.90
CA ALA A 20 -18.88 3.59 3.88
C ALA A 20 -17.93 2.38 3.89
N PRO A 21 -16.83 2.40 4.67
CA PRO A 21 -15.98 1.23 4.82
C PRO A 21 -16.78 0.18 5.61
N ALA A 22 -17.45 -0.72 4.90
CA ALA A 22 -17.99 -1.90 5.52
C ALA A 22 -16.82 -2.80 5.95
N GLY A 23 -16.51 -2.84 7.25
CA GLY A 23 -15.65 -3.84 7.85
C GLY A 23 -14.18 -3.47 8.08
N GLU A 24 -13.75 -2.21 7.92
CA GLU A 24 -12.42 -1.82 8.39
C GLU A 24 -12.42 -1.63 9.93
N PRO A 25 -11.41 -2.16 10.65
CA PRO A 25 -11.30 -1.93 12.08
C PRO A 25 -11.15 -0.43 12.35
N PRO A 26 -11.67 0.07 13.50
CA PRO A 26 -11.52 1.47 13.84
C PRO A 26 -10.04 1.85 13.88
N VAL A 27 -9.69 2.97 13.24
CA VAL A 27 -8.33 3.51 13.26
C VAL A 27 -8.01 3.93 14.71
N LYS A 28 -7.07 3.23 15.34
CA LYS A 28 -6.66 3.49 16.74
C LYS A 28 -5.27 4.12 16.85
N LEU A 29 -4.39 3.84 15.90
CA LEU A 29 -3.05 4.40 15.85
C LEU A 29 -2.78 4.99 14.46
N GLY A 30 -2.04 6.09 14.42
CA GLY A 30 -1.62 6.76 13.20
C GLY A 30 -0.14 7.12 13.23
N ARG A 31 0.57 6.88 12.12
CA ARG A 31 1.96 7.31 11.91
C ARG A 31 2.01 8.53 11.00
N THR A 32 2.75 9.58 11.37
CA THR A 32 3.01 10.73 10.49
C THR A 32 3.91 10.32 9.31
N VAL A 33 3.51 10.66 8.08
CA VAL A 33 4.22 10.20 6.85
C VAL A 33 4.92 11.29 6.07
N ASP A 34 4.42 12.53 6.17
CA ASP A 34 5.05 13.71 5.58
C ASP A 34 6.13 14.25 6.53
N ASP A 35 7.09 15.00 5.99
CA ASP A 35 8.19 15.58 6.79
C ASP A 35 7.67 16.48 7.94
N THR A 36 6.53 17.14 7.69
CA THR A 36 5.80 17.91 8.69
C THR A 36 4.29 17.62 8.62
N VAL A 37 3.67 17.49 9.79
CA VAL A 37 2.24 17.30 9.97
C VAL A 37 1.69 18.35 10.91
N GLU A 38 0.83 19.21 10.40
CA GLU A 38 0.16 20.27 11.14
C GLU A 38 -1.03 19.72 11.92
N VAL A 39 -1.15 20.15 13.18
CA VAL A 39 -2.25 19.82 14.08
C VAL A 39 -2.97 21.08 14.49
N PHE A 40 -4.30 21.05 14.41
CA PHE A 40 -5.16 22.21 14.54
C PHE A 40 -6.19 22.06 15.67
N ASP A 41 -6.75 23.18 16.14
CA ASP A 41 -7.80 23.18 17.18
C ASP A 41 -9.17 22.64 16.71
N ARG A 42 -9.39 22.57 15.39
CA ARG A 42 -10.59 22.01 14.74
C ARG A 42 -10.22 21.41 13.37
N PRO A 43 -11.03 20.51 12.78
CA PRO A 43 -10.69 19.80 11.54
C PRO A 43 -10.81 20.71 10.29
N SER A 44 -9.94 21.72 10.20
CA SER A 44 -9.93 22.71 9.13
C SER A 44 -8.51 23.23 8.91
N PHE A 45 -8.10 23.44 7.66
CA PHE A 45 -6.84 24.12 7.36
C PHE A 45 -6.87 25.64 7.67
N SER A 46 -8.04 26.20 7.97
CA SER A 46 -8.22 27.60 8.39
C SER A 46 -8.27 27.75 9.93
N ALA A 47 -8.10 26.65 10.64
CA ALA A 47 -8.12 26.58 12.09
C ALA A 47 -6.84 27.15 12.71
N THR A 48 -6.85 27.29 14.03
CA THR A 48 -5.64 27.67 14.77
C THR A 48 -4.65 26.52 14.71
N LEU A 49 -3.45 26.78 14.19
CA LEU A 49 -2.35 25.82 14.27
C LEU A 49 -1.90 25.70 15.73
N LEU A 50 -2.00 24.49 16.28
CA LEU A 50 -1.57 24.19 17.65
C LEU A 50 -0.11 23.73 17.68
N GLN A 51 0.24 22.79 16.80
CA GLN A 51 1.55 22.14 16.79
C GLN A 51 1.91 21.62 15.40
N VAL A 52 3.22 21.41 15.17
CA VAL A 52 3.74 20.68 14.02
C VAL A 52 4.55 19.48 14.48
N TYR A 53 4.23 18.31 13.95
CA TYR A 53 4.93 17.06 14.22
C TYR A 53 5.81 16.64 13.06
N TRP A 54 6.92 15.98 13.39
CA TRP A 54 7.84 15.39 12.42
C TRP A 54 7.34 14.03 11.95
N LYS A 55 7.90 13.55 10.84
CA LYS A 55 7.70 12.22 10.27
C LYS A 55 8.01 11.09 11.27
N ASP A 56 7.33 9.96 11.10
CA ASP A 56 7.46 8.72 11.88
C ASP A 56 7.04 8.77 13.36
N LEU A 57 6.39 9.84 13.79
CA LEU A 57 5.73 9.89 15.09
C LEU A 57 4.43 9.09 15.06
N VAL A 58 4.17 8.34 16.13
CA VAL A 58 3.00 7.46 16.27
C VAL A 58 2.10 8.00 17.36
N PHE A 59 0.82 8.15 17.03
CA PHE A 59 -0.18 8.75 17.90
C PHE A 59 -1.40 7.85 18.07
N GLU A 60 -2.06 7.96 19.22
CA GLU A 60 -3.42 7.45 19.41
C GLU A 60 -4.42 8.34 18.67
N ILE A 61 -5.33 7.70 17.94
CA ILE A 61 -6.47 8.32 17.28
C ILE A 61 -7.73 7.88 18.01
N ASP A 62 -8.47 8.83 18.56
CA ASP A 62 -9.70 8.61 19.31
C ASP A 62 -10.96 9.05 18.55
N GLU A 63 -10.82 9.86 17.50
CA GLU A 63 -11.92 10.25 16.62
C GLU A 63 -11.49 10.31 15.14
N VAL A 64 -12.38 9.83 14.26
CA VAL A 64 -12.33 10.07 12.82
C VAL A 64 -13.50 10.98 12.44
N THR A 65 -13.20 12.13 11.86
CA THR A 65 -14.22 13.15 11.54
C THR A 65 -14.04 13.71 10.14
N TYR A 66 -15.02 14.51 9.71
CA TYR A 66 -14.96 15.22 8.44
C TYR A 66 -14.73 16.71 8.65
N GLY A 67 -13.75 17.25 7.94
CA GLY A 67 -13.48 18.68 7.93
C GLY A 67 -14.31 19.43 6.88
N ASP A 68 -13.81 20.62 6.55
CA ASP A 68 -14.39 21.51 5.53
C ASP A 68 -14.56 20.83 4.16
N GLU A 69 -15.20 21.54 3.22
CA GLU A 69 -15.38 21.05 1.84
C GLU A 69 -14.09 20.81 1.06
N LYS A 70 -12.96 21.38 1.52
CA LYS A 70 -11.67 21.28 0.84
C LYS A 70 -10.60 20.62 1.74
N PRO A 71 -9.77 19.74 1.17
CA PRO A 71 -9.80 19.29 -0.22
C PRO A 71 -10.93 18.29 -0.49
N ARG A 72 -11.57 18.40 -1.66
CA ARG A 72 -12.79 17.62 -1.98
C ARG A 72 -12.53 16.12 -2.07
N HIS A 73 -11.33 15.73 -2.49
CA HIS A 73 -10.99 14.32 -2.63
C HIS A 73 -10.78 13.66 -1.28
N ASN A 74 -10.26 14.35 -0.26
CA ASN A 74 -10.04 13.80 1.07
C ASN A 74 -10.43 14.79 2.17
N ARG A 75 -11.60 14.58 2.75
CA ARG A 75 -12.14 15.41 3.84
C ARG A 75 -11.97 14.78 5.21
N VAL A 76 -11.27 13.65 5.31
CA VAL A 76 -11.15 12.91 6.55
C VAL A 76 -10.04 13.54 7.40
N TRP A 77 -10.34 13.73 8.68
CA TRP A 77 -9.43 14.21 9.71
C TRP A 77 -9.41 13.21 10.86
N TYR A 78 -8.25 13.14 11.51
CA TYR A 78 -8.07 12.39 12.74
C TYR A 78 -7.90 13.35 13.90
N HIS A 79 -8.64 13.12 14.98
CA HIS A 79 -8.27 13.71 16.25
C HIS A 79 -7.15 12.87 16.85
N ILE A 80 -6.02 13.51 17.09
CA ILE A 80 -4.89 12.97 17.83
C ILE A 80 -5.17 13.24 19.30
N LYS A 81 -5.31 12.16 20.08
CA LYS A 81 -5.73 12.21 21.48
C LYS A 81 -4.82 13.13 22.29
N GLY A 82 -5.40 14.23 22.79
CA GLY A 82 -4.72 15.22 23.61
C GLY A 82 -3.97 16.31 22.85
N GLU A 83 -3.88 16.24 21.52
CA GLU A 83 -3.06 17.18 20.72
C GLU A 83 -3.89 18.04 19.75
N GLY A 84 -4.98 17.50 19.18
CA GLY A 84 -5.86 18.22 18.24
C GLY A 84 -6.09 17.47 16.93
N TYR A 85 -6.47 18.17 15.86
CA TYR A 85 -6.88 17.57 14.59
C TYR A 85 -5.79 17.63 13.52
N ALA A 86 -5.43 16.47 12.96
CA ALA A 86 -4.54 16.34 11.81
C ALA A 86 -5.30 15.83 10.57
N HIS A 87 -4.92 16.32 9.38
CA HIS A 87 -5.52 15.83 8.14
C HIS A 87 -5.07 14.38 7.85
N SER A 88 -6.02 13.51 7.53
CA SER A 88 -5.75 12.07 7.36
C SER A 88 -4.76 11.75 6.24
N GLY A 89 -4.62 12.63 5.24
CA GLY A 89 -3.71 12.42 4.11
C GLY A 89 -2.23 12.35 4.51
N LYS A 90 -1.90 12.91 5.68
CA LYS A 90 -0.56 12.95 6.28
C LYS A 90 -0.34 11.91 7.38
N ILE A 91 -1.34 11.08 7.66
CA ILE A 91 -1.29 10.07 8.72
C ILE A 91 -1.62 8.70 8.11
N GLN A 92 -0.69 7.76 8.19
CA GLN A 92 -0.94 6.36 7.86
C GLN A 92 -1.61 5.68 9.05
N PRO A 93 -2.81 5.09 8.89
CA PRO A 93 -3.36 4.17 9.87
C PRO A 93 -2.42 2.97 10.07
N VAL A 94 -2.09 2.67 11.31
CA VAL A 94 -1.17 1.57 11.67
C VAL A 94 -1.73 0.74 12.82
N GLU A 95 -1.17 -0.45 13.02
CA GLU A 95 -1.39 -1.26 14.21
C GLU A 95 -0.06 -1.50 14.93
N LEU A 96 -0.16 -1.85 16.22
CA LEU A 96 0.94 -2.40 17.00
C LEU A 96 0.59 -3.84 17.37
N ARG A 97 0.87 -4.77 16.46
CA ARG A 97 0.66 -6.20 16.68
C ARG A 97 1.98 -6.94 16.64
N LEU A 98 2.39 -7.46 17.78
CA LEU A 98 3.49 -8.43 17.89
C LEU A 98 2.99 -9.83 17.51
N ASN A 99 3.87 -10.66 16.96
CA ASN A 99 3.54 -11.97 16.41
C ASN A 99 4.40 -13.07 17.04
N PRO A 100 3.87 -14.30 17.12
CA PRO A 100 4.70 -15.47 17.42
C PRO A 100 5.86 -15.59 16.44
N VAL A 101 7.05 -15.92 16.95
CA VAL A 101 8.24 -16.11 16.12
C VAL A 101 8.40 -17.56 15.68
N VAL A 102 8.80 -17.77 14.42
CA VAL A 102 9.16 -19.09 13.90
C VAL A 102 10.65 -19.35 14.13
N ARG A 103 11.04 -20.62 14.20
CA ARG A 103 12.43 -21.04 14.42
C ARG A 103 13.19 -21.34 13.13
N SER A 104 12.47 -21.52 12.03
CA SER A 104 13.04 -21.84 10.72
C SER A 104 12.05 -21.46 9.63
N VAL A 105 12.55 -21.24 8.42
CA VAL A 105 11.76 -21.02 7.20
C VAL A 105 12.20 -22.02 6.13
N PRO A 106 11.37 -22.29 5.11
CA PRO A 106 11.77 -23.11 3.96
C PRO A 106 12.97 -22.51 3.21
N GLU A 107 13.65 -23.31 2.39
CA GLU A 107 14.83 -22.87 1.61
C GLU A 107 14.51 -21.72 0.65
N TYR A 108 13.31 -21.72 0.06
CA TYR A 108 12.81 -20.64 -0.79
C TYR A 108 12.37 -19.39 0.01
N GLY A 109 12.45 -19.44 1.33
CA GLY A 109 12.01 -18.38 2.25
C GLY A 109 10.51 -18.40 2.55
N ARG A 110 10.05 -17.37 3.26
CA ARG A 110 8.63 -17.14 3.55
C ARG A 110 8.32 -15.65 3.51
N LEU A 111 7.20 -15.28 2.91
CA LEU A 111 6.70 -13.90 2.96
C LEU A 111 6.29 -13.53 4.39
N ALA A 112 6.60 -12.30 4.78
CA ALA A 112 6.15 -11.74 6.04
C ALA A 112 5.76 -10.27 5.89
N GLU A 113 4.74 -9.85 6.63
CA GLU A 113 4.21 -8.49 6.65
C GLU A 113 4.61 -7.79 7.97
N VAL A 114 5.05 -6.54 7.89
CA VAL A 114 5.29 -5.71 9.09
C VAL A 114 3.95 -5.28 9.69
N THR A 115 3.70 -5.64 10.95
CA THR A 115 2.41 -5.37 11.64
C THR A 115 2.54 -4.46 12.86
N VAL A 116 3.65 -3.74 12.93
CA VAL A 116 3.92 -2.65 13.86
C VAL A 116 4.08 -1.34 13.07
N PRO A 117 3.99 -0.14 13.69
CA PRO A 117 4.07 1.12 12.94
C PRO A 117 5.34 1.24 12.10
N TYR A 118 6.47 0.81 12.66
CA TYR A 118 7.72 0.60 11.96
C TYR A 118 8.64 -0.33 12.76
N THR A 119 9.66 -0.87 12.07
CA THR A 119 10.79 -1.57 12.69
C THR A 119 12.09 -1.12 12.04
N ASP A 120 13.08 -0.79 12.87
CA ASP A 120 14.44 -0.56 12.39
C ASP A 120 15.14 -1.89 12.15
N THR A 121 15.89 -1.98 11.06
CA THR A 121 16.64 -3.18 10.69
C THR A 121 18.13 -2.96 10.81
N LEU A 122 18.87 -4.05 10.99
CA LEU A 122 20.31 -4.07 11.16
C LEU A 122 20.97 -4.82 10.01
N ARG A 123 22.13 -4.36 9.54
CA ARG A 123 22.99 -5.15 8.64
C ARG A 123 23.61 -6.36 9.36
N ASP A 124 23.75 -6.23 10.66
CA ASP A 124 24.37 -7.20 11.55
C ASP A 124 23.64 -7.14 12.90
N PHE A 125 22.87 -8.16 13.23
CA PHE A 125 22.05 -8.16 14.45
C PHE A 125 22.90 -8.29 15.74
N HIS A 126 24.18 -8.64 15.64
CA HIS A 126 25.12 -8.58 16.76
C HIS A 126 25.70 -7.17 16.98
N ASN A 127 25.49 -6.24 16.04
CA ASN A 127 25.98 -4.88 16.12
C ASN A 127 24.85 -3.85 15.89
N PRO A 128 24.19 -3.40 16.97
CA PRO A 128 23.08 -2.44 16.91
C PRO A 128 23.39 -1.10 16.24
N GLN A 129 24.68 -0.74 16.08
CA GLN A 129 25.09 0.50 15.41
C GLN A 129 25.05 0.39 13.89
N LYS A 130 25.01 -0.82 13.33
CA LYS A 130 24.96 -1.05 11.89
C LYS A 130 23.52 -1.05 11.37
N LEU A 131 22.88 0.11 11.41
CA LEU A 131 21.53 0.31 10.88
C LEU A 131 21.48 0.02 9.36
N ALA A 132 20.35 -0.53 8.93
CA ALA A 132 19.96 -0.68 7.53
C ALA A 132 18.73 0.20 7.26
N TYR A 133 17.57 -0.39 6.94
CA TYR A 133 16.34 0.33 6.64
C TYR A 133 15.40 0.40 7.84
N ARG A 134 14.63 1.48 7.93
CA ARG A 134 13.37 1.47 8.66
C ARG A 134 12.28 0.90 7.76
N LEU A 135 11.65 -0.18 8.18
CA LEU A 135 10.53 -0.81 7.48
C LEU A 135 9.22 -0.38 8.14
N TYR A 136 8.21 -0.11 7.33
CA TYR A 136 6.95 0.47 7.80
C TYR A 136 5.81 -0.53 7.80
N TYR A 137 4.78 -0.23 8.58
CA TYR A 137 3.52 -0.98 8.61
C TYR A 137 3.01 -1.34 7.21
N SER A 138 2.59 -2.59 7.04
CA SER A 138 2.12 -3.22 5.80
C SER A 138 3.16 -3.38 4.68
N THR A 139 4.44 -3.08 4.90
CA THR A 139 5.49 -3.55 3.98
C THR A 139 5.62 -5.07 4.05
N VAL A 140 5.89 -5.69 2.90
CA VAL A 140 5.99 -7.15 2.77
C VAL A 140 7.41 -7.51 2.37
N HIS A 141 7.99 -8.53 2.99
CA HIS A 141 9.39 -8.92 2.83
C HIS A 141 9.54 -10.43 2.74
N TRP A 142 10.59 -10.89 2.04
CA TRP A 142 10.98 -12.28 2.05
C TRP A 142 11.93 -12.56 3.20
N VAL A 143 11.50 -13.41 4.13
CA VAL A 143 12.34 -13.94 5.21
C VAL A 143 13.05 -15.18 4.69
N MET A 144 14.37 -15.09 4.57
CA MET A 144 15.21 -16.16 4.03
C MET A 144 15.84 -17.03 5.10
N ASP A 145 15.98 -16.52 6.32
CA ASP A 145 16.59 -17.23 7.43
C ASP A 145 16.14 -16.66 8.78
N VAL A 146 16.36 -17.43 9.85
CA VAL A 146 16.05 -17.06 11.22
C VAL A 146 17.32 -17.18 12.06
N ALA A 147 17.67 -16.09 12.75
CA ALA A 147 18.78 -16.05 13.69
C ALA A 147 18.29 -15.72 15.10
N GLN A 148 19.10 -16.05 16.10
CA GLN A 148 18.88 -15.65 17.49
C GLN A 148 20.13 -14.97 18.03
N ASP A 149 19.94 -13.92 18.83
CA ASP A 149 21.02 -13.30 19.59
C ASP A 149 21.25 -14.01 20.93
N GLY A 150 22.28 -13.59 21.67
CA GLY A 150 22.64 -14.16 22.98
C GLY A 150 21.59 -13.94 24.07
N ASP A 151 20.66 -13.01 23.87
CA ASP A 151 19.57 -12.69 24.79
C ASP A 151 18.28 -13.45 24.45
N GLY A 152 18.31 -14.31 23.43
CA GLY A 152 17.18 -15.12 22.98
C GLY A 152 16.20 -14.41 22.07
N ASN A 153 16.49 -13.17 21.64
CA ASN A 153 15.63 -12.50 20.68
C ASN A 153 15.80 -13.11 19.29
N THR A 154 14.68 -13.28 18.60
CA THR A 154 14.67 -13.82 17.24
C THR A 154 14.75 -12.70 16.21
N TRP A 155 15.62 -12.87 15.23
CA TRP A 155 15.88 -11.96 14.13
C TRP A 155 15.59 -12.67 12.79
N TYR A 156 14.79 -12.03 11.94
CA TYR A 156 14.52 -12.52 10.60
C TYR A 156 15.47 -11.88 9.60
N ARG A 157 16.17 -12.71 8.83
CA ARG A 157 17.03 -12.26 7.74
C ARG A 157 16.18 -12.01 6.49
N LEU A 158 16.02 -10.74 6.14
CA LEU A 158 15.20 -10.28 5.04
C LEU A 158 16.03 -10.12 3.77
N TRP A 159 15.44 -10.45 2.62
CA TRP A 159 16.06 -10.28 1.30
C TRP A 159 15.69 -8.96 0.63
N ASP A 160 16.70 -8.23 0.18
CA ASP A 160 16.56 -7.03 -0.65
C ASP A 160 16.76 -7.36 -2.14
N ASP A 161 15.68 -7.30 -2.91
CA ASP A 161 15.71 -7.69 -4.31
C ASP A 161 16.31 -6.63 -5.26
N LYS A 162 16.51 -5.38 -4.82
CA LYS A 162 17.14 -4.31 -5.60
C LYS A 162 18.65 -4.30 -5.38
N PHE A 163 19.09 -4.28 -4.12
CA PHE A 163 20.52 -4.21 -3.78
C PHE A 163 21.19 -5.57 -3.59
N LYS A 164 20.42 -6.66 -3.69
CA LYS A 164 20.92 -8.04 -3.53
C LYS A 164 21.62 -8.25 -2.18
N ALA A 165 21.06 -7.61 -1.15
CA ALA A 165 21.59 -7.57 0.20
C ALA A 165 20.62 -8.22 1.19
N HIS A 166 21.09 -8.39 2.42
CA HIS A 166 20.26 -8.83 3.53
C HIS A 166 20.36 -7.87 4.70
N TYR A 167 19.29 -7.79 5.47
CA TYR A 167 19.24 -7.10 6.76
C TYR A 167 18.32 -7.87 7.70
N TYR A 168 18.41 -7.55 8.99
CA TYR A 168 17.74 -8.27 10.06
C TYR A 168 16.69 -7.39 10.71
N ALA A 169 15.47 -7.90 10.82
CA ALA A 169 14.38 -7.29 11.57
C ALA A 169 14.01 -8.13 12.79
N ARG A 170 13.46 -7.51 13.84
CA ARG A 170 12.91 -8.25 14.99
C ARG A 170 11.78 -9.17 14.53
N GLY A 171 11.88 -10.46 14.83
CA GLY A 171 10.93 -11.46 14.32
C GLY A 171 9.50 -11.21 14.76
N GLU A 172 9.30 -10.75 16.00
CA GLU A 172 7.97 -10.47 16.55
C GLU A 172 7.24 -9.31 15.84
N HIS A 173 7.96 -8.43 15.14
CA HIS A 173 7.37 -7.32 14.40
C HIS A 173 6.74 -7.74 13.06
N LEU A 174 7.01 -8.97 12.61
CA LEU A 174 6.56 -9.48 11.31
C LEU A 174 5.60 -10.66 11.48
N ARG A 175 4.45 -10.57 10.82
CA ARG A 175 3.53 -11.70 10.67
C ARG A 175 3.98 -12.54 9.47
N MET A 176 4.28 -13.81 9.70
CA MET A 176 4.49 -14.78 8.63
C MET A 176 3.18 -14.97 7.86
N LEU A 177 3.27 -14.85 6.54
CA LEU A 177 2.15 -15.15 5.66
C LEU A 177 2.07 -16.65 5.43
N GLU A 178 0.86 -17.13 5.20
CA GLU A 178 0.54 -18.50 4.83
C GLU A 178 -0.03 -18.54 3.39
N PRO A 179 -0.08 -19.72 2.74
CA PRO A 179 -0.58 -19.83 1.37
C PRO A 179 -1.98 -19.21 1.16
N GLU A 180 -2.85 -19.27 2.18
CA GLU A 180 -4.21 -18.72 2.15
C GLU A 180 -4.21 -17.19 2.08
N ASP A 181 -3.16 -16.53 2.60
CA ASP A 181 -3.03 -15.07 2.54
C ASP A 181 -2.86 -14.58 1.10
N VAL A 182 -2.34 -15.41 0.18
CA VAL A 182 -2.15 -15.02 -1.23
C VAL A 182 -3.04 -15.81 -2.19
N ALA A 183 -3.84 -16.75 -1.68
CA ALA A 183 -4.71 -17.58 -2.49
C ALA A 183 -5.74 -16.75 -3.28
N PRO A 184 -6.09 -17.16 -4.52
CA PRO A 184 -7.07 -16.47 -5.35
C PRO A 184 -8.44 -16.32 -4.67
N LEU A 185 -9.03 -15.12 -4.75
CA LEU A 185 -10.30 -14.82 -4.08
C LEU A 185 -11.52 -15.40 -4.80
N SER A 186 -11.51 -15.42 -6.13
CA SER A 186 -12.66 -15.83 -6.95
C SER A 186 -12.25 -16.85 -8.01
N PRO A 187 -11.76 -18.05 -7.63
CA PRO A 187 -11.15 -18.99 -8.58
C PRO A 187 -12.11 -19.50 -9.66
N THR A 188 -13.42 -19.40 -9.47
CA THR A 188 -14.45 -19.86 -10.41
C THR A 188 -14.83 -18.85 -11.47
N VAL A 189 -14.50 -17.56 -11.31
CA VAL A 189 -14.81 -16.52 -12.31
C VAL A 189 -13.82 -16.65 -13.46
N PRO A 190 -14.27 -16.86 -14.70
CA PRO A 190 -13.36 -17.04 -15.83
C PRO A 190 -12.59 -15.74 -16.14
N PRO A 191 -11.40 -15.81 -16.75
CA PRO A 191 -10.57 -14.63 -17.02
C PRO A 191 -11.29 -13.51 -17.77
N GLU A 192 -12.12 -13.85 -18.76
CA GLU A 192 -12.91 -12.92 -19.57
C GLU A 192 -14.00 -12.19 -18.77
N GLY A 193 -14.43 -12.78 -17.65
CA GLY A 193 -15.35 -12.16 -16.71
C GLY A 193 -14.67 -11.14 -15.78
N ARG A 194 -13.34 -10.98 -15.86
CA ARG A 194 -12.57 -10.07 -14.99
C ARG A 194 -12.03 -8.89 -15.78
N ARG A 195 -12.31 -7.68 -15.28
CA ARG A 195 -11.68 -6.46 -15.79
C ARG A 195 -11.46 -5.45 -14.69
N ILE A 196 -10.45 -4.61 -14.88
CA ILE A 196 -10.12 -3.48 -14.01
C ILE A 196 -10.31 -2.20 -14.82
N GLU A 197 -10.92 -1.20 -14.21
CA GLU A 197 -10.97 0.16 -14.73
C GLU A 197 -10.24 1.11 -13.79
N VAL A 198 -9.39 1.96 -14.37
CA VAL A 198 -8.71 3.05 -13.66
C VAL A 198 -9.24 4.35 -14.21
N TRP A 199 -10.02 5.06 -13.41
CA TRP A 199 -10.62 6.34 -13.77
C TRP A 199 -9.67 7.47 -13.37
N LEU A 200 -8.87 7.99 -14.30
CA LEU A 200 -7.82 8.96 -14.00
C LEU A 200 -8.37 10.30 -13.51
N ARG A 201 -9.55 10.72 -13.99
CA ARG A 201 -10.16 11.97 -13.54
C ARG A 201 -10.67 11.87 -12.11
N ASP A 202 -11.30 10.75 -11.77
CA ASP A 202 -11.95 10.54 -10.49
C ASP A 202 -11.02 9.91 -9.44
N GLN A 203 -9.87 9.41 -9.87
CA GLN A 203 -8.86 8.75 -9.05
C GLN A 203 -9.43 7.55 -8.29
N ILE A 204 -10.13 6.69 -9.05
CA ILE A 204 -10.81 5.49 -8.57
C ILE A 204 -10.36 4.29 -9.40
N VAL A 205 -10.20 3.15 -8.73
CA VAL A 205 -10.03 1.85 -9.35
C VAL A 205 -11.26 1.01 -9.07
N ILE A 206 -11.80 0.37 -10.11
CA ILE A 206 -12.92 -0.56 -10.02
C ILE A 206 -12.50 -1.90 -10.61
N ALA A 207 -12.64 -2.97 -9.84
CA ALA A 207 -12.50 -4.34 -10.32
C ALA A 207 -13.88 -4.96 -10.49
N TYR A 208 -14.13 -5.60 -11.62
CA TYR A 208 -15.43 -6.16 -11.98
C TYR A 208 -15.35 -7.67 -12.19
N GLU A 209 -16.38 -8.37 -11.70
CA GLU A 209 -16.67 -9.77 -12.00
C GLU A 209 -18.01 -9.84 -12.75
N ASN A 210 -18.00 -10.32 -13.99
CA ASN A 210 -19.19 -10.44 -14.84
C ASN A 210 -19.99 -9.12 -14.90
N ASP A 211 -19.28 -8.00 -15.05
CA ASP A 211 -19.79 -6.62 -15.07
C ASP A 211 -20.36 -6.08 -13.74
N GLU A 212 -20.32 -6.86 -12.67
CA GLU A 212 -20.63 -6.39 -11.32
C GLU A 212 -19.36 -5.91 -10.59
N PRO A 213 -19.36 -4.71 -9.98
CA PRO A 213 -18.22 -4.23 -9.20
C PRO A 213 -17.96 -5.11 -7.96
N ALA A 214 -16.81 -5.80 -7.97
CA ALA A 214 -16.32 -6.61 -6.85
C ALA A 214 -15.44 -5.79 -5.88
N LEU A 215 -14.71 -4.78 -6.39
CA LEU A 215 -13.99 -3.80 -5.59
C LEU A 215 -14.18 -2.41 -6.19
N ILE A 216 -14.43 -1.41 -5.33
CA ILE A 216 -14.33 0.01 -5.66
C ILE A 216 -13.41 0.65 -4.62
N THR A 217 -12.29 1.23 -5.05
CA THR A 217 -11.33 1.88 -4.15
C THR A 217 -10.84 3.20 -4.72
N ARG A 218 -10.49 4.13 -3.83
CA ARG A 218 -9.70 5.30 -4.23
C ARG A 218 -8.30 4.87 -4.60
N ALA A 219 -7.67 5.65 -5.46
CA ALA A 219 -6.29 5.48 -5.88
C ALA A 219 -5.58 6.83 -5.95
N SER A 220 -4.27 6.79 -6.09
CA SER A 220 -3.47 7.94 -6.51
C SER A 220 -2.58 7.55 -7.68
N THR A 221 -2.89 8.04 -8.87
CA THR A 221 -2.18 7.69 -10.09
C THR A 221 -0.99 8.62 -10.34
N GLY A 222 -0.35 8.39 -11.49
CA GLY A 222 0.66 9.26 -12.06
C GLY A 222 0.14 10.67 -12.30
N GLY A 223 0.94 11.68 -11.99
CA GLY A 223 0.59 13.08 -12.10
C GLY A 223 1.64 13.94 -12.80
N ARG A 224 1.32 15.22 -12.95
CA ARG A 224 2.26 16.25 -13.42
C ARG A 224 2.87 16.95 -12.22
N PHE A 225 4.18 16.94 -12.15
CA PHE A 225 4.97 17.60 -11.12
C PHE A 225 5.93 18.61 -11.76
N ILE A 226 6.65 19.34 -10.92
CA ILE A 226 7.59 20.37 -11.38
C ILE A 226 8.74 19.79 -12.21
N ASP A 227 9.06 18.52 -11.98
CA ASP A 227 10.18 17.80 -12.58
C ASP A 227 9.78 16.87 -13.72
N GLY A 228 8.48 16.74 -14.05
CA GLY A 228 8.07 15.93 -15.18
C GLY A 228 6.56 15.66 -15.29
N ASP A 229 6.17 15.15 -16.46
CA ASP A 229 4.85 14.56 -16.68
C ASP A 229 4.94 13.05 -16.51
N TYR A 230 4.45 12.56 -15.39
CA TYR A 230 4.40 11.14 -15.06
C TYR A 230 2.96 10.61 -15.07
N THR A 231 2.08 11.26 -15.84
CA THR A 231 0.68 10.84 -15.95
C THR A 231 0.61 9.36 -16.36
N THR A 232 -0.18 8.57 -15.64
CA THR A 232 -0.42 7.16 -15.99
C THR A 232 -1.01 7.10 -17.41
N PRO A 233 -0.42 6.29 -18.32
CA PRO A 233 -0.84 6.26 -19.71
C PRO A 233 -2.25 5.67 -19.83
N ARG A 234 -3.10 6.32 -20.64
CA ARG A 234 -4.42 5.79 -21.02
C ARG A 234 -4.26 4.64 -22.00
N GLY A 235 -5.19 3.70 -21.98
CA GLY A 235 -5.19 2.57 -22.90
C GLY A 235 -5.71 1.29 -22.28
N VAL A 236 -5.49 0.19 -23.01
CA VAL A 236 -5.83 -1.17 -22.58
C VAL A 236 -4.53 -1.92 -22.30
N PHE A 237 -4.46 -2.52 -21.12
CA PHE A 237 -3.30 -3.26 -20.62
C PHE A 237 -3.74 -4.58 -20.01
N ILE A 238 -2.78 -5.39 -19.55
CA ILE A 238 -3.02 -6.62 -18.79
C ILE A 238 -2.07 -6.69 -17.58
N THR A 239 -2.50 -7.38 -16.52
CA THR A 239 -1.71 -7.58 -15.29
C THR A 239 -0.82 -8.84 -15.33
N ASN A 240 -0.09 -9.08 -16.42
CA ASN A 240 0.57 -10.36 -16.66
C ASN A 240 1.89 -10.60 -15.88
N ARG A 241 2.37 -9.61 -15.12
CA ARG A 241 3.53 -9.74 -14.24
C ARG A 241 3.18 -9.25 -12.84
N LYS A 242 3.53 -10.05 -11.83
CA LYS A 242 3.23 -9.76 -10.42
C LYS A 242 4.40 -10.08 -9.49
N ARG A 243 4.47 -9.33 -8.38
CA ARG A 243 5.43 -9.56 -7.28
C ARG A 243 4.76 -9.27 -5.94
N PRO A 244 4.88 -10.16 -4.92
CA PRO A 244 4.31 -9.90 -3.61
C PRO A 244 5.07 -8.79 -2.86
N SER A 245 6.36 -8.62 -3.15
CA SER A 245 7.23 -7.60 -2.58
C SER A 245 8.21 -7.07 -3.62
N ARG A 246 8.50 -5.77 -3.59
CA ARG A 246 9.54 -5.14 -4.42
C ARG A 246 10.19 -3.98 -3.67
N HIS A 247 11.51 -3.90 -3.74
CA HIS A 247 12.21 -2.66 -3.43
C HIS A 247 12.15 -1.71 -4.64
N MET A 248 11.37 -0.63 -4.52
CA MET A 248 11.23 0.41 -5.54
C MET A 248 12.10 1.60 -5.20
N ALA A 249 13.08 1.89 -6.04
CA ALA A 249 14.01 2.99 -5.80
C ALA A 249 14.37 3.69 -7.12
N SER A 250 14.61 5.00 -7.04
CA SER A 250 15.14 5.80 -8.15
C SER A 250 16.50 5.26 -8.59
N GLU A 251 16.83 5.47 -9.87
CA GLU A 251 18.15 5.09 -10.39
C GLU A 251 19.25 5.95 -9.76
N ASP A 252 19.01 7.25 -9.66
CA ASP A 252 19.84 8.19 -8.91
C ASP A 252 19.18 8.51 -7.57
N LEU A 253 19.77 7.99 -6.49
CA LEU A 253 19.33 8.25 -5.11
C LEU A 253 19.77 9.62 -4.58
N ALA A 254 20.63 10.34 -5.30
CA ALA A 254 21.03 11.70 -4.93
C ALA A 254 20.14 12.78 -5.58
N ALA A 255 19.25 12.39 -6.50
CA ALA A 255 18.35 13.33 -7.17
C ALA A 255 17.33 13.94 -6.18
N PRO A 256 16.90 15.21 -6.37
CA PRO A 256 15.99 15.91 -5.47
C PRO A 256 14.64 15.22 -5.21
N ASN A 257 14.17 14.41 -6.18
CA ASN A 257 12.92 13.63 -6.09
C ASN A 257 13.18 12.13 -6.07
N SER A 258 14.37 11.73 -5.60
CA SER A 258 14.70 10.33 -5.42
C SER A 258 13.80 9.70 -4.36
N TYR A 259 13.54 8.41 -4.53
CA TYR A 259 12.85 7.60 -3.53
C TYR A 259 13.60 6.28 -3.36
N ASP A 260 13.53 5.72 -2.16
CA ASP A 260 14.08 4.41 -1.80
C ASP A 260 13.07 3.72 -0.87
N LEU A 261 12.28 2.81 -1.45
CA LEU A 261 11.07 2.25 -0.84
C LEU A 261 11.19 0.72 -0.75
N PRO A 262 11.75 0.17 0.34
CA PRO A 262 11.86 -1.27 0.52
C PRO A 262 10.50 -1.91 0.85
N GLY A 263 10.27 -3.12 0.31
CA GLY A 263 9.10 -3.92 0.64
C GLY A 263 7.77 -3.36 0.17
N VAL A 264 7.74 -2.64 -0.96
CA VAL A 264 6.48 -2.20 -1.59
C VAL A 264 5.64 -3.44 -1.90
N PRO A 265 4.45 -3.57 -1.30
CA PRO A 265 3.73 -4.83 -1.31
C PRO A 265 2.78 -4.92 -2.52
N TRP A 266 2.46 -6.16 -2.92
CA TRP A 266 1.32 -6.49 -3.79
C TRP A 266 1.37 -5.84 -5.18
N VAL A 267 2.50 -5.98 -5.87
CA VAL A 267 2.76 -5.31 -7.14
C VAL A 267 2.13 -6.08 -8.31
N CYS A 268 1.30 -5.39 -9.10
CA CYS A 268 0.70 -5.89 -10.34
C CYS A 268 1.04 -4.95 -11.51
N TYR A 269 1.95 -5.36 -12.38
CA TYR A 269 2.43 -4.54 -13.49
C TYR A 269 1.45 -4.50 -14.64
N ILE A 270 1.30 -3.33 -15.27
CA ILE A 270 0.51 -3.12 -16.49
C ILE A 270 1.36 -2.71 -17.69
N THR A 271 2.61 -2.29 -17.47
CA THR A 271 3.56 -2.00 -18.55
C THR A 271 4.92 -2.66 -18.31
N GLY A 272 5.65 -2.94 -19.40
CA GLY A 272 7.04 -3.41 -19.32
C GLY A 272 7.96 -2.41 -18.62
N GLY A 273 7.69 -1.11 -18.78
CA GLY A 273 8.41 0.00 -18.15
C GLY A 273 8.16 0.17 -16.64
N GLY A 274 7.36 -0.70 -16.01
CA GLY A 274 7.27 -0.75 -14.55
C GLY A 274 6.05 -0.09 -13.92
N ILE A 275 5.15 0.50 -14.72
CA ILE A 275 3.88 1.03 -14.20
C ILE A 275 3.06 -0.13 -13.64
N SER A 276 2.61 0.01 -12.40
CA SER A 276 1.95 -1.05 -11.66
C SER A 276 0.93 -0.52 -10.67
N PHE A 277 -0.03 -1.37 -10.29
CA PHE A 277 -0.74 -1.24 -9.02
C PHE A 277 0.16 -1.76 -7.90
N HIS A 278 0.15 -1.13 -6.74
CA HIS A 278 0.80 -1.63 -5.54
C HIS A 278 0.26 -0.96 -4.27
N GLY A 279 0.56 -1.55 -3.11
CA GLY A 279 0.25 -0.94 -1.82
C GLY A 279 1.17 0.24 -1.55
N THR A 280 0.66 1.26 -0.89
CA THR A 280 1.40 2.49 -0.60
C THR A 280 1.35 2.81 0.89
N TYR A 281 2.54 2.81 1.51
CA TYR A 281 2.70 3.10 2.95
C TYR A 281 3.25 4.50 3.23
N TRP A 282 3.74 5.22 2.21
CA TRP A 282 4.38 6.54 2.37
C TRP A 282 3.41 7.72 2.26
N HIS A 283 2.13 7.48 1.96
CA HIS A 283 1.09 8.49 2.07
C HIS A 283 -0.31 7.87 2.21
N ASN A 284 -1.27 8.66 2.70
CA ASN A 284 -2.67 8.25 2.87
C ASN A 284 -3.67 9.19 2.15
N ASP A 285 -3.21 9.93 1.13
CA ASP A 285 -4.03 10.97 0.47
C ASP A 285 -4.58 10.50 -0.89
N PHE A 286 -5.35 9.40 -0.86
CA PHE A 286 -5.95 8.80 -2.05
C PHE A 286 -7.11 9.65 -2.61
N GLY A 287 -7.25 9.69 -3.93
CA GLY A 287 -8.23 10.52 -4.64
C GLY A 287 -7.63 11.70 -5.39
N LYS A 288 -6.29 11.83 -5.42
CA LYS A 288 -5.55 12.77 -6.28
C LYS A 288 -4.27 12.13 -6.83
N PRO A 289 -3.74 12.55 -8.00
CA PRO A 289 -2.46 12.07 -8.51
C PRO A 289 -1.29 12.39 -7.54
N ARG A 290 -0.44 11.39 -7.27
CA ARG A 290 0.70 11.47 -6.33
C ARG A 290 1.93 10.67 -6.76
N SER A 291 1.87 9.89 -7.83
CA SER A 291 2.94 8.94 -8.19
C SER A 291 3.69 9.36 -9.45
N HIS A 292 4.81 8.67 -9.71
CA HIS A 292 5.59 8.76 -10.96
C HIS A 292 5.09 7.75 -12.02
N GLY A 293 3.78 7.52 -12.09
CA GLY A 293 3.13 6.68 -13.11
C GLY A 293 2.33 5.52 -12.53
N CYS A 294 2.79 4.92 -11.43
CA CYS A 294 2.09 3.82 -10.75
C CYS A 294 0.70 4.19 -10.23
N ILE A 295 -0.13 3.19 -9.98
CA ILE A 295 -1.45 3.34 -9.39
C ILE A 295 -1.35 2.95 -7.91
N ASN A 296 -1.17 3.97 -7.05
CA ASN A 296 -1.07 3.77 -5.61
C ASN A 296 -2.43 3.38 -5.03
N LEU A 297 -2.46 2.32 -4.24
CA LEU A 297 -3.62 1.85 -3.49
C LEU A 297 -3.28 1.77 -1.99
N THR A 298 -4.29 1.67 -1.13
CA THR A 298 -4.06 1.22 0.25
C THR A 298 -3.42 -0.17 0.21
N PRO A 299 -2.56 -0.54 1.18
CA PRO A 299 -2.00 -1.89 1.23
C PRO A 299 -3.06 -2.99 1.17
N GLN A 300 -4.21 -2.79 1.82
CA GLN A 300 -5.35 -3.70 1.85
C GLN A 300 -5.99 -3.85 0.46
N ALA A 301 -6.27 -2.74 -0.23
CA ALA A 301 -6.85 -2.77 -1.57
C ALA A 301 -5.88 -3.38 -2.60
N ALA A 302 -4.58 -3.11 -2.46
CA ALA A 302 -3.54 -3.73 -3.29
C ALA A 302 -3.46 -5.24 -3.05
N HIS A 303 -3.51 -5.68 -1.79
CA HIS A 303 -3.52 -7.10 -1.43
C HIS A 303 -4.73 -7.83 -2.02
N TRP A 304 -5.92 -7.24 -1.88
CA TRP A 304 -7.14 -7.76 -2.50
C TRP A 304 -6.98 -7.87 -4.01
N LEU A 305 -6.53 -6.80 -4.67
CA LEU A 305 -6.37 -6.77 -6.13
C LEU A 305 -5.33 -7.77 -6.62
N TYR A 306 -4.25 -7.96 -5.86
CA TYR A 306 -3.18 -8.91 -6.16
C TYR A 306 -3.69 -10.36 -6.16
N ARG A 307 -4.49 -10.72 -5.15
CA ARG A 307 -5.12 -12.05 -5.04
C ARG A 307 -6.25 -12.25 -6.06
N TRP A 308 -6.99 -11.19 -6.36
CA TRP A 308 -8.15 -11.25 -7.23
C TRP A 308 -7.78 -11.29 -8.73
N SER A 309 -6.77 -10.53 -9.15
CA SER A 309 -6.38 -10.45 -10.55
C SER A 309 -5.60 -11.70 -11.00
N LEU A 310 -5.40 -11.86 -12.30
CA LEU A 310 -4.56 -12.88 -12.91
C LEU A 310 -3.21 -12.29 -13.34
N PRO A 311 -2.13 -13.08 -13.37
CA PRO A 311 -2.06 -14.50 -13.00
C PRO A 311 -2.12 -14.70 -11.48
N SER A 312 -2.45 -15.92 -11.05
CA SER A 312 -2.22 -16.33 -9.66
C SER A 312 -0.74 -16.59 -9.46
N VAL A 313 -0.17 -16.06 -8.37
CA VAL A 313 1.26 -16.24 -8.07
C VAL A 313 1.42 -17.41 -7.11
N PRO A 314 2.24 -18.44 -7.42
CA PRO A 314 2.54 -19.48 -6.45
C PRO A 314 3.25 -18.91 -5.23
N PHE A 315 2.95 -19.45 -4.04
CA PHE A 315 3.35 -18.87 -2.76
C PHE A 315 4.87 -18.81 -2.55
N ASP A 316 5.63 -19.64 -3.26
CA ASP A 316 7.10 -19.72 -3.21
C ASP A 316 7.81 -18.83 -4.25
N GLN A 317 7.07 -17.98 -4.97
CA GLN A 317 7.63 -17.18 -6.07
C GLN A 317 7.74 -15.68 -5.73
N ASN A 318 8.96 -15.16 -5.87
CA ASN A 318 9.24 -13.73 -5.73
C ASN A 318 8.69 -12.89 -6.90
N THR A 319 8.56 -13.50 -8.08
CA THR A 319 8.02 -12.87 -9.28
C THR A 319 7.33 -13.94 -10.11
N TRP A 320 6.22 -13.57 -10.72
CA TRP A 320 5.52 -14.44 -11.67
C TRP A 320 5.18 -13.65 -12.91
N ILE A 321 5.38 -14.28 -14.06
CA ILE A 321 5.07 -13.73 -15.38
C ILE A 321 4.29 -14.79 -16.11
N ASP A 322 3.21 -14.37 -16.75
CA ASP A 322 2.36 -15.21 -17.57
C ASP A 322 2.13 -14.52 -18.93
N GLU A 323 1.67 -15.29 -19.91
CA GLU A 323 1.23 -14.75 -21.20
C GLU A 323 -0.12 -14.03 -21.06
N TYR A 324 -0.94 -14.48 -20.11
CA TYR A 324 -2.28 -13.95 -19.85
C TYR A 324 -2.34 -13.16 -18.52
N GLY A 325 -3.32 -12.27 -18.42
CA GLY A 325 -3.55 -11.49 -17.20
C GLY A 325 -4.92 -10.81 -17.22
N THR A 326 -5.33 -10.22 -16.11
CA THR A 326 -6.60 -9.48 -16.07
C THR A 326 -6.49 -8.21 -16.90
N GLN A 327 -7.47 -7.97 -17.77
CA GLN A 327 -7.56 -6.75 -18.58
C GLN A 327 -7.69 -5.52 -17.69
N VAL A 328 -6.95 -4.47 -18.02
CA VAL A 328 -6.98 -3.17 -17.35
C VAL A 328 -7.29 -2.11 -18.38
N ARG A 329 -8.31 -1.28 -18.14
CA ARG A 329 -8.62 -0.10 -18.94
C ARG A 329 -8.30 1.14 -18.13
N VAL A 330 -7.37 1.95 -18.62
CA VAL A 330 -7.03 3.25 -18.02
C VAL A 330 -7.71 4.33 -18.83
N ILE A 331 -8.65 5.04 -18.20
CA ILE A 331 -9.61 5.95 -18.85
C ILE A 331 -9.60 7.36 -18.30
#